data_AF-A0A388P7P3-F1
#
_entry.id   AF-A0A388P7P3-F1
#
_cell.length_a   1.000
_cell.length_b   1.000
_cell.length_c   1.000
_cell.angle_alpha   90.00
_cell.angle_beta   90.00
_cell.angle_gamma   90.00
#
_symmetry.space_group_name_H-M   'P 1'
#
loop_
_entity.id
_entity.type
_entity.pdbx_description
1 polymer ?
#
loop_
_entity_poly.entity_id
_entity_poly.type
_entity_poly.pdbx_seq_one_letter_code
_entity_poly.pdbx_strand_id
1 'polypeptide(L)'
;MLGLGIGDIALFHALPRIGVGLTMLLTQCLAAPFALILEYEALGHSPSGAQMLAALVILVGVAVALGAPAEGDPADRRTGVWLGVLSALGQACGAVSTPLTVEACKQAGETIPDGFAQAFVRLLGGLPVVLLFLLWASRKEGLFAKIRRPYASASAPWWMLMNGIAGPALGVACYQWALTQHPAALVLSVVALTPLIGLVMQWAIEGQRPSWRLWLGGAIAIAGVILLRGF
;
A
#
# COMPACT_ATOMS: atom_id res chain seq x y z
N MET A 1 -9.89 2.85 7.88
CA MET A 1 -10.99 2.08 7.25
C MET A 1 -11.25 2.52 5.81
N LEU A 2 -11.52 3.82 5.55
CA LEU A 2 -11.72 4.36 4.18
C LEU A 2 -10.55 4.09 3.21
N GLY A 3 -9.34 3.99 3.76
CA GLY A 3 -8.10 3.83 3.01
C GLY A 3 -7.88 2.49 2.30
N LEU A 4 -8.38 1.38 2.85
CA LEU A 4 -8.11 0.05 2.27
C LEU A 4 -8.97 -0.16 1.02
N GLY A 5 -10.29 0.03 1.11
CA GLY A 5 -11.17 -0.19 -0.04
C GLY A 5 -10.89 0.74 -1.22
N ILE A 6 -10.90 2.05 -1.01
CA ILE A 6 -10.69 3.03 -2.10
C ILE A 6 -9.24 2.95 -2.62
N GLY A 7 -8.28 2.79 -1.72
CA GLY A 7 -6.87 2.69 -2.07
C GLY A 7 -6.54 1.44 -2.89
N ASP A 8 -7.15 0.30 -2.57
CA ASP A 8 -6.98 -0.96 -3.30
C ASP A 8 -7.63 -0.90 -4.67
N ILE A 9 -8.82 -0.29 -4.80
CA ILE A 9 -9.46 -0.07 -6.11
C ILE A 9 -8.56 0.79 -7.00
N ALA A 10 -8.02 1.89 -6.46
CA ALA A 10 -7.10 2.76 -7.19
C ALA A 10 -5.81 2.02 -7.58
N LEU A 11 -5.28 1.17 -6.70
CA LEU A 11 -4.13 0.29 -6.96
C LEU A 11 -4.40 -0.63 -8.14
N PHE A 12 -5.52 -1.38 -8.12
CA PHE A 12 -5.87 -2.33 -9.18
C PHE A 12 -6.10 -1.65 -10.53
N HIS A 13 -6.58 -0.41 -10.55
CA HIS A 13 -6.71 0.40 -11.76
C HIS A 13 -5.40 1.05 -12.23
N ALA A 14 -4.38 1.15 -11.36
CA ALA A 14 -3.05 1.65 -11.70
C ALA A 14 -2.15 0.56 -12.29
N LEU A 15 -2.22 -0.68 -11.75
CA LEU A 15 -1.44 -1.83 -12.20
C LEU A 15 -1.38 -2.01 -13.73
N PRO A 16 -2.51 -2.09 -14.47
CA PRO A 16 -2.46 -2.28 -15.93
C PRO A 16 -1.95 -1.06 -16.72
N ARG A 17 -1.83 0.11 -16.09
CA ARG A 17 -1.44 1.36 -16.78
C ARG A 17 0.03 1.72 -16.61
N ILE A 18 0.57 1.51 -15.41
CA ILE A 18 1.93 1.94 -15.07
C ILE A 18 2.87 0.78 -14.72
N GLY A 19 2.35 -0.46 -14.63
CA GLY A 19 3.14 -1.64 -14.30
C GLY A 19 3.16 -1.95 -12.81
N VAL A 20 3.42 -3.21 -12.46
CA VAL A 20 3.37 -3.72 -11.08
C VAL A 20 4.43 -3.04 -10.22
N GLY A 21 5.68 -3.02 -10.69
CA GLY A 21 6.81 -2.43 -9.96
C GLY A 21 6.63 -0.96 -9.63
N LEU A 22 6.22 -0.14 -10.61
CA LEU A 22 6.02 1.30 -10.40
C LEU A 22 4.82 1.59 -9.50
N THR A 23 3.74 0.82 -9.65
CA THR A 23 2.55 0.94 -8.79
C THR A 23 2.88 0.65 -7.33
N MET A 24 3.58 -0.46 -7.05
CA MET A 24 3.96 -0.82 -5.68
C MET A 24 4.91 0.20 -5.05
N LEU A 25 5.93 0.67 -5.79
CA LEU A 25 6.82 1.72 -5.31
C LEU A 25 6.05 3.01 -5.01
N LEU A 26 5.16 3.44 -5.90
CA LEU A 26 4.37 4.65 -5.69
C LEU A 26 3.49 4.52 -4.45
N THR A 27 2.69 3.45 -4.36
CA THR A 27 1.76 3.27 -3.25
C THR A 27 2.50 3.20 -1.92
N GLN A 28 3.57 2.40 -1.85
CA GLN A 28 4.21 2.06 -0.58
C GLN A 28 5.22 3.12 -0.14
N CYS A 29 5.99 3.71 -1.06
CA CYS A 29 6.96 4.74 -0.70
C CYS A 29 6.26 6.09 -0.46
N LEU A 30 5.24 6.44 -1.25
CA LEU A 30 4.54 7.72 -1.10
C LEU A 30 3.57 7.73 0.10
N ALA A 31 3.18 6.56 0.61
CA ALA A 31 2.37 6.46 1.82
C ALA A 31 3.07 7.06 3.06
N ALA A 32 4.39 6.91 3.18
CA ALA A 32 5.16 7.44 4.32
C ALA A 32 5.14 8.98 4.44
N PRO A 33 5.47 9.77 3.40
CA PRO A 33 5.39 11.23 3.49
C PRO A 33 3.94 11.71 3.67
N PHE A 34 2.95 11.05 3.07
CA PHE A 34 1.54 11.39 3.31
C PHE A 34 1.12 11.11 4.75
N ALA A 35 1.59 10.00 5.33
CA ALA A 35 1.31 9.69 6.74
C ALA A 35 1.90 10.76 7.66
N LEU A 36 3.14 11.20 7.42
CA LEU A 36 3.78 12.26 8.21
C LEU A 36 2.99 13.59 8.16
N ILE A 37 2.50 13.98 6.98
CA ILE A 37 1.70 15.19 6.81
C ILE A 37 0.35 15.06 7.53
N LEU A 38 -0.33 13.92 7.38
CA LEU A 38 -1.61 13.67 8.05
C LEU A 38 -1.47 13.60 9.56
N GLU A 39 -0.35 13.07 10.06
CA GLU A 39 -0.04 13.02 11.49
C GLU A 39 0.22 14.42 12.05
N TYR A 40 0.96 15.26 11.31
CA TYR A 40 1.14 16.67 11.67
C TYR A 40 -0.20 17.42 11.78
N GLU A 41 -1.08 17.26 10.80
CA GLU A 41 -2.41 17.91 10.78
C GLU A 41 -3.32 17.38 11.89
N ALA A 42 -3.27 16.08 12.20
CA ALA A 42 -4.18 15.45 13.16
C ALA A 42 -3.73 15.57 14.62
N LEU A 43 -2.41 15.51 14.89
CA LEU A 43 -1.84 15.51 16.24
C LEU A 43 -1.12 16.83 16.60
N GLY A 44 -0.84 17.69 15.62
CA GLY A 44 -0.15 18.97 15.85
C GLY A 44 1.33 18.82 16.25
N HIS A 45 1.87 17.60 16.26
CA HIS A 45 3.28 17.35 16.56
C HIS A 45 4.14 17.76 15.38
N SER A 46 4.96 18.80 15.57
CA SER A 46 5.84 19.31 14.52
C SER A 46 6.83 18.22 14.09
N PRO A 47 6.88 17.85 12.79
CA PRO A 47 7.81 16.83 12.31
C PRO A 47 9.24 17.30 12.56
N SER A 48 10.10 16.38 13.00
CA SER A 48 11.51 16.72 13.21
C SER A 48 12.14 17.08 11.86
N GLY A 49 13.13 17.99 11.86
CA GLY A 49 13.83 18.38 10.62
C GLY A 49 14.44 17.17 9.89
N ALA A 50 14.76 16.12 10.64
CA ALA A 50 15.26 14.88 10.12
C ALA A 50 14.19 13.98 9.47
N GLN A 51 12.95 13.98 10.00
CA GLN A 51 11.81 13.34 9.35
C GLN A 51 11.45 14.02 8.02
N MET A 52 11.53 15.36 7.97
CA MET A 52 11.37 16.12 6.73
C MET A 52 12.44 15.77 5.69
N LEU A 53 13.70 15.63 6.10
CA LEU A 53 14.79 15.23 5.21
C LEU A 53 14.58 13.81 4.67
N ALA A 54 14.17 12.88 5.54
CA ALA A 54 13.84 11.51 5.13
C ALA A 54 12.65 11.47 4.15
N ALA A 55 11.58 12.24 4.41
CA ALA A 55 10.46 12.38 3.48
C ALA A 55 10.90 12.93 2.12
N LEU A 56 11.81 13.90 2.10
CA LEU A 56 12.37 14.45 0.87
C LEU A 56 13.19 13.41 0.09
N VAL A 57 14.00 12.59 0.77
CA VAL A 57 14.74 11.49 0.12
C VAL A 57 13.77 10.48 -0.51
N ILE A 58 12.67 10.14 0.18
CA ILE A 58 11.64 9.26 -0.37
C ILE A 58 11.02 9.85 -1.64
N LEU A 59 10.67 11.15 -1.61
CA LEU A 59 10.11 11.85 -2.78
C LEU A 59 11.09 11.88 -3.95
N VAL A 60 12.39 12.06 -3.70
CA VAL A 60 13.44 11.97 -4.73
C VAL A 60 13.49 10.56 -5.32
N GLY A 61 13.46 9.51 -4.49
CA GLY A 61 13.45 8.13 -4.97
C GLY A 61 12.23 7.82 -5.85
N VAL A 62 11.05 8.30 -5.45
CA VAL A 62 9.81 8.19 -6.24
C VAL A 62 9.93 8.97 -7.56
N ALA A 63 10.46 10.19 -7.55
CA ALA A 63 10.66 10.99 -8.76
C ALA A 63 11.61 10.29 -9.76
N VAL A 64 12.67 9.65 -9.27
CA VAL A 64 13.58 8.85 -10.09
C VAL A 64 12.88 7.61 -10.66
N ALA A 65 12.09 6.90 -9.86
CA ALA A 65 11.32 5.73 -10.29
C ALA A 65 10.25 6.10 -11.34
N LEU A 66 9.58 7.25 -11.18
CA LEU A 66 8.64 7.80 -12.16
C LEU A 66 9.31 8.13 -13.50
N GLY A 67 10.63 8.24 -13.56
CA GLY A 67 11.38 8.40 -14.80
C GLY A 67 11.52 7.11 -15.62
N ALA A 68 11.07 5.96 -15.12
CA ALA A 68 11.10 4.70 -15.86
C ALA A 68 10.08 4.66 -17.02
N PRO A 69 10.33 3.93 -18.10
CA PRO A 69 9.31 3.68 -19.13
C PRO A 69 8.11 2.96 -18.51
N ALA A 70 6.89 3.34 -18.93
CA ALA A 70 5.67 2.69 -18.47
C ALA A 70 5.50 1.38 -19.25
N GLU A 71 5.07 0.32 -18.55
CA GLU A 71 4.76 -0.97 -19.17
C GLU A 71 3.39 -0.97 -19.90
N GLY A 72 2.48 -0.06 -19.52
CA GLY A 72 1.16 0.11 -20.13
C GLY A 72 1.10 1.20 -21.20
N ASP A 73 -0.11 1.53 -21.65
CA ASP A 73 -0.36 2.55 -22.67
C ASP A 73 0.18 3.93 -22.23
N PRO A 74 1.10 4.55 -23.01
CA PRO A 74 1.65 5.87 -22.70
C PRO A 74 0.59 6.95 -22.49
N ALA A 75 -0.56 6.88 -23.18
CA ALA A 75 -1.63 7.85 -23.08
C ALA A 75 -2.30 7.83 -21.69
N ASP A 76 -2.37 6.66 -21.07
CA ASP A 76 -3.05 6.42 -19.79
C ASP A 76 -2.10 6.47 -18.59
N ARG A 77 -0.80 6.64 -18.83
CA ARG A 77 0.25 6.70 -17.81
C ARG A 77 -0.04 7.75 -16.75
N ARG A 78 -0.47 8.96 -17.15
CA ARG A 78 -0.76 10.06 -16.21
C ARG A 78 -1.91 9.69 -15.28
N THR A 79 -2.94 9.06 -15.81
CA THR A 79 -4.08 8.55 -15.03
C THR A 79 -3.63 7.44 -14.07
N GLY A 80 -2.77 6.52 -14.52
CA GLY A 80 -2.20 5.48 -13.66
C GLY A 80 -1.37 6.02 -12.51
N VAL A 81 -0.55 7.06 -12.74
CA VAL A 81 0.21 7.73 -11.67
C VAL A 81 -0.72 8.39 -10.65
N TRP A 82 -1.74 9.14 -11.10
CA TRP A 82 -2.71 9.76 -10.19
C TRP A 82 -3.46 8.73 -9.34
N LEU A 83 -3.81 7.58 -9.93
CA LEU A 83 -4.42 6.47 -9.20
C LEU A 83 -3.46 5.83 -8.20
N GLY A 84 -2.17 5.68 -8.54
CA GLY A 84 -1.14 5.24 -7.61
C GLY A 84 -0.97 6.21 -6.43
N VAL A 85 -0.99 7.52 -6.68
CA VAL A 85 -0.96 8.55 -5.62
C VAL A 85 -2.21 8.48 -4.74
N LEU A 86 -3.40 8.31 -5.34
CA LEU A 86 -4.65 8.12 -4.59
C LEU A 86 -4.61 6.85 -3.73
N SER A 87 -4.01 5.78 -4.25
CA SER A 87 -3.77 4.54 -3.51
C SER A 87 -2.83 4.78 -2.31
N ALA A 88 -1.73 5.50 -2.52
CA ALA A 88 -0.81 5.89 -1.45
C ALA A 88 -1.49 6.70 -0.34
N LEU A 89 -2.34 7.67 -0.72
CA LEU A 89 -3.14 8.45 0.23
C LEU A 89 -4.10 7.56 1.03
N GLY A 90 -4.78 6.63 0.37
CA GLY A 90 -5.63 5.64 1.05
C GLY A 90 -4.82 4.82 2.07
N GLN A 91 -3.66 4.34 1.66
CA GLN A 91 -2.77 3.57 2.54
C GLN A 91 -2.25 4.41 3.72
N ALA A 92 -1.88 5.67 3.50
CA ALA A 92 -1.45 6.63 4.51
C ALA A 92 -2.55 6.95 5.54
N CYS A 93 -3.77 7.28 5.09
CA CYS A 93 -4.93 7.46 5.97
C CYS A 93 -5.18 6.23 6.84
N GLY A 94 -5.00 5.03 6.25
CA GLY A 94 -5.07 3.78 6.97
C GLY A 94 -3.94 3.61 8.00
N ALA A 95 -2.72 4.04 7.69
CA ALA A 95 -1.57 3.95 8.59
C ALA A 95 -1.70 4.90 9.79
N VAL A 96 -2.11 6.16 9.56
CA VAL A 96 -2.26 7.19 10.62
C VAL A 96 -3.44 6.91 11.56
N SER A 97 -4.47 6.20 11.09
CA SER A 97 -5.59 5.84 11.97
C SER A 97 -5.19 4.96 13.17
N THR A 98 -4.08 4.21 13.07
CA THR A 98 -3.58 3.34 14.15
C THR A 98 -2.97 4.13 15.31
N PRO A 99 -1.98 5.03 15.13
CA PRO A 99 -1.47 5.85 16.23
C PRO A 99 -2.56 6.75 16.84
N LEU A 100 -3.46 7.31 16.02
CA LEU A 100 -4.62 8.08 16.51
C LEU A 100 -5.53 7.28 17.44
N THR A 101 -5.79 6.00 17.12
CA THR A 101 -6.60 5.13 18.00
C THR A 101 -5.86 4.74 19.26
N VAL A 102 -4.55 4.52 19.21
CA VAL A 102 -3.72 4.27 20.40
C VAL A 102 -3.70 5.49 21.32
N GLU A 103 -3.55 6.70 20.77
CA GLU A 103 -3.59 7.96 21.53
C GLU A 103 -4.96 8.16 22.20
N ALA A 104 -6.05 7.93 21.45
CA ALA A 104 -7.41 8.02 21.97
C ALA A 104 -7.70 6.98 23.07
N CYS A 105 -7.23 5.74 22.92
CA CYS A 105 -7.36 4.70 23.96
C CYS A 105 -6.55 5.04 25.21
N LYS A 106 -5.33 5.62 25.06
CA LYS A 106 -4.54 6.10 26.20
C LYS A 106 -5.24 7.21 26.97
N GLN A 107 -5.91 8.13 26.27
CA GLN A 107 -6.70 9.20 26.90
C GLN A 107 -7.95 8.66 27.61
N ALA A 108 -8.54 7.58 27.11
CA ALA A 108 -9.71 6.92 27.71
C ALA A 108 -9.36 5.92 28.84
N GLY A 109 -8.08 5.59 29.03
CA GLY A 109 -7.63 4.60 30.03
C GLY A 109 -8.01 3.15 29.70
N GLU A 110 -8.35 2.85 28.44
CA GLU A 110 -8.75 1.52 27.99
C GLU A 110 -7.57 0.70 27.44
N THR A 111 -7.73 -0.63 27.43
CA THR A 111 -6.70 -1.55 26.95
C THR A 111 -6.42 -1.35 25.46
N ILE A 112 -5.14 -1.29 25.11
CA ILE A 112 -4.66 -1.24 23.72
C ILE A 112 -5.21 -2.47 22.99
N PRO A 113 -5.93 -2.30 21.86
CA PRO A 113 -6.53 -3.43 21.17
C PRO A 113 -5.45 -4.36 20.60
N ASP A 114 -5.61 -5.67 20.82
CA ASP A 114 -4.75 -6.72 20.26
C ASP A 114 -4.53 -6.52 18.75
N GLY A 115 -3.28 -6.68 18.28
CA GLY A 115 -2.93 -6.48 16.86
C GLY A 115 -3.76 -7.34 15.89
N PHE A 116 -4.17 -8.54 16.33
CA PHE A 116 -5.10 -9.39 15.59
C PHE A 116 -6.52 -8.81 15.51
N ALA A 117 -7.03 -8.23 16.60
CA ALA A 117 -8.33 -7.57 16.61
C ALA A 117 -8.31 -6.35 15.69
N GLN A 118 -7.23 -5.57 15.68
CA GLN A 118 -7.07 -4.45 14.76
C GLN A 118 -7.03 -4.89 13.29
N ALA A 119 -6.30 -5.97 12.97
CA ALA A 119 -6.28 -6.56 11.64
C ALA A 119 -7.68 -7.01 11.20
N PHE A 120 -8.41 -7.67 12.11
CA PHE A 120 -9.74 -8.21 11.85
C PHE A 120 -10.77 -7.11 11.58
N VAL A 121 -10.79 -6.05 12.39
CA VAL A 121 -11.68 -4.90 12.18
C VAL A 121 -11.34 -4.20 10.85
N ARG A 122 -10.06 -4.20 10.44
CA ARG A 122 -9.62 -3.61 9.17
C ARG A 122 -10.08 -4.41 7.95
N LEU A 123 -10.02 -5.73 8.02
CA LEU A 123 -10.58 -6.62 7.00
C LEU A 123 -12.09 -6.48 6.91
N LEU A 124 -12.79 -6.48 8.05
CA LEU A 124 -14.24 -6.30 8.10
C LEU A 124 -14.70 -4.93 7.60
N GLY A 125 -13.96 -3.86 7.91
CA GLY A 125 -14.31 -2.52 7.44
C GLY A 125 -14.03 -2.28 5.96
N GLY A 126 -13.08 -3.01 5.36
CA GLY A 126 -12.80 -2.96 3.92
C GLY A 126 -13.87 -3.67 3.07
N LEU A 127 -14.42 -4.79 3.59
CA LEU A 127 -15.41 -5.62 2.90
C LEU A 127 -16.65 -4.84 2.39
N PRO A 128 -17.37 -4.04 3.19
CA PRO A 128 -18.55 -3.32 2.71
C PRO A 128 -18.18 -2.24 1.68
N VAL A 129 -17.01 -1.62 1.77
CA VAL A 129 -16.56 -0.62 0.79
C VAL A 129 -16.32 -1.28 -0.57
N VAL A 130 -15.63 -2.42 -0.58
CA VAL A 130 -15.39 -3.19 -1.81
C VAL A 130 -16.71 -3.73 -2.38
N LEU A 131 -17.61 -4.25 -1.55
CA LEU A 131 -18.92 -4.74 -1.99
C LEU A 131 -19.78 -3.62 -2.58
N LEU A 132 -19.85 -2.45 -1.94
CA LEU A 132 -20.58 -1.29 -2.46
C LEU A 132 -20.00 -0.81 -3.79
N PHE A 133 -18.68 -0.78 -3.92
CA PHE A 133 -18.02 -0.43 -5.18
C PHE A 133 -18.33 -1.44 -6.28
N LEU A 134 -18.27 -2.74 -5.99
CA LEU A 134 -18.62 -3.79 -6.94
C LEU A 134 -20.07 -3.66 -7.39
N LEU A 135 -21.01 -3.48 -6.47
CA LEU A 135 -22.42 -3.27 -6.79
C LEU A 135 -22.66 -2.01 -7.63
N TRP A 136 -21.92 -0.92 -7.34
CA TRP A 136 -21.99 0.32 -8.11
C TRP A 136 -21.41 0.19 -9.51
N ALA A 137 -20.21 -0.36 -9.65
CA ALA A 137 -19.53 -0.59 -10.93
C ALA A 137 -20.32 -1.57 -11.81
N SER A 138 -20.96 -2.55 -11.19
CA SER A 138 -21.77 -3.56 -11.86
C SER A 138 -23.16 -3.09 -12.26
N ARG A 139 -23.60 -1.89 -11.87
CA ARG A 139 -24.92 -1.36 -12.26
C ARG A 139 -25.06 -1.15 -13.77
N LYS A 140 -23.96 -0.86 -14.48
CA LYS A 140 -24.01 -0.50 -15.90
C LYS A 140 -23.83 -1.68 -16.85
N GLU A 141 -23.04 -2.68 -16.46
CA GLU A 141 -22.68 -3.78 -17.34
C GLU A 141 -23.10 -5.16 -16.77
N GLY A 142 -23.53 -5.24 -15.50
CA GLY A 142 -23.82 -6.49 -14.80
C GLY A 142 -22.56 -7.07 -14.13
N LEU A 143 -22.75 -7.68 -12.95
CA LEU A 143 -21.66 -8.10 -12.04
C LEU A 143 -20.68 -9.12 -12.67
N PHE A 144 -21.11 -9.77 -13.75
CA PHE A 144 -20.38 -10.85 -14.41
C PHE A 144 -19.98 -10.54 -15.86
N ALA A 145 -20.34 -9.39 -16.43
CA ALA A 145 -20.14 -9.15 -17.87
C ALA A 145 -18.68 -8.96 -18.30
N LYS A 146 -17.81 -8.51 -17.38
CA LYS A 146 -16.36 -8.37 -17.61
C LYS A 146 -15.54 -9.51 -17.02
N ILE A 147 -16.17 -10.53 -16.43
CA ILE A 147 -15.45 -11.70 -15.91
C ILE A 147 -15.10 -12.61 -17.08
N ARG A 148 -13.96 -12.34 -17.73
CA ARG A 148 -13.26 -13.38 -18.50
C ARG A 148 -12.92 -14.48 -17.51
N ARG A 149 -13.53 -15.66 -17.63
CA ARG A 149 -13.19 -16.84 -16.82
C ARG A 149 -11.94 -17.50 -17.41
N PRO A 150 -10.72 -17.25 -16.88
CA PRO A 150 -9.50 -17.84 -17.40
C PRO A 150 -9.29 -19.25 -16.78
N TYR A 151 -9.97 -19.52 -15.67
CA TYR A 151 -9.91 -20.75 -14.88
C TYR A 151 -11.22 -21.51 -14.94
N ALA A 152 -11.14 -22.85 -14.91
CA ALA A 152 -12.30 -23.73 -14.82
C ALA A 152 -13.13 -23.39 -13.57
N SER A 153 -14.46 -23.30 -13.73
CA SER A 153 -15.43 -22.76 -12.76
C SER A 153 -15.35 -23.34 -11.34
N ALA A 154 -14.81 -24.54 -11.18
CA ALA A 154 -14.67 -25.21 -9.88
C ALA A 154 -13.38 -24.82 -9.12
N SER A 155 -12.33 -24.40 -9.82
CA SER A 155 -11.02 -24.09 -9.23
C SER A 155 -10.85 -22.60 -8.87
N ALA A 156 -11.59 -21.72 -9.54
CA ALA A 156 -11.53 -20.27 -9.33
C ALA A 156 -11.82 -19.82 -7.87
N PRO A 157 -12.82 -20.37 -7.15
CA PRO A 157 -13.07 -19.96 -5.77
C PRO A 157 -11.93 -20.35 -4.82
N TRP A 158 -11.31 -21.52 -5.06
CA TRP A 158 -10.19 -22.00 -4.26
C TRP A 158 -8.94 -21.12 -4.45
N TRP A 159 -8.62 -20.75 -5.69
CA TRP A 159 -7.53 -19.82 -5.98
C TRP A 159 -7.77 -18.42 -5.39
N MET A 160 -9.01 -17.91 -5.44
CA MET A 160 -9.37 -16.65 -4.78
C MET A 160 -9.20 -16.71 -3.26
N LEU A 161 -9.67 -17.80 -2.63
CA LEU A 161 -9.51 -18.01 -1.19
C LEU A 161 -8.05 -18.08 -0.79
N MET A 162 -7.24 -18.87 -1.51
CA MET A 162 -5.81 -18.97 -1.27
C MET A 162 -5.11 -17.63 -1.43
N ASN A 163 -5.47 -16.84 -2.45
CA ASN A 163 -4.88 -15.51 -2.66
C ASN A 163 -5.26 -14.52 -1.54
N GLY A 164 -6.52 -14.51 -1.12
CA GLY A 164 -7.02 -13.65 -0.03
C GLY A 164 -6.46 -14.03 1.35
N ILE A 165 -6.25 -15.32 1.59
CA ILE A 165 -5.66 -15.82 2.84
C ILE A 165 -4.14 -15.56 2.85
N ALA A 166 -3.44 -15.95 1.78
CA ALA A 166 -1.98 -15.88 1.71
C ALA A 166 -1.46 -14.45 1.66
N GLY A 167 -2.15 -13.54 0.97
CA GLY A 167 -1.74 -12.14 0.86
C GLY A 167 -2.23 -11.30 2.04
N PRO A 168 -3.46 -10.73 1.98
CA PRO A 168 -3.94 -9.78 2.98
C PRO A 168 -4.11 -10.37 4.38
N ALA A 169 -4.72 -11.57 4.52
CA ALA A 169 -5.06 -12.08 5.84
C ALA A 169 -3.82 -12.47 6.66
N LEU A 170 -2.94 -13.30 6.10
CA LEU A 170 -1.69 -13.67 6.76
C LEU A 170 -0.70 -12.50 6.80
N GLY A 171 -0.56 -11.74 5.71
CA GLY A 171 0.38 -10.61 5.65
C GLY A 171 0.06 -9.53 6.69
N VAL A 172 -1.20 -9.08 6.77
CA VAL A 172 -1.60 -8.06 7.75
C VAL A 172 -1.56 -8.63 9.17
N ALA A 173 -1.97 -9.88 9.40
CA ALA A 173 -1.89 -10.50 10.72
C ALA A 173 -0.43 -10.62 11.21
N CYS A 174 0.48 -11.12 10.37
CA CYS A 174 1.91 -11.20 10.69
C CYS A 174 2.53 -9.82 10.89
N TYR A 175 2.15 -8.83 10.08
CA TYR A 175 2.59 -7.44 10.24
C TYR A 175 2.16 -6.87 11.59
N GLN A 176 0.87 -7.02 11.95
CA GLN A 176 0.34 -6.54 13.22
C GLN A 176 0.95 -7.30 14.42
N TRP A 177 1.20 -8.60 14.29
CA TRP A 177 1.89 -9.38 15.32
C TRP A 177 3.35 -8.94 15.48
N ALA A 178 4.05 -8.64 14.40
CA ALA A 178 5.42 -8.09 14.49
C ALA A 178 5.44 -6.74 15.21
N LEU A 179 4.41 -5.90 15.05
CA LEU A 179 4.26 -4.63 15.76
C LEU A 179 4.01 -4.79 17.26
N THR A 180 3.51 -5.94 17.74
CA THR A 180 3.35 -6.19 19.18
C THR A 180 4.65 -6.66 19.85
N GLN A 181 5.54 -7.30 19.09
CA GLN A 181 6.80 -7.86 19.61
C GLN A 181 8.01 -6.95 19.39
N HIS A 182 7.97 -6.11 18.35
CA HIS A 182 9.07 -5.26 17.95
C HIS A 182 8.64 -3.81 17.77
N PRO A 183 9.57 -2.85 17.95
CA PRO A 183 9.34 -1.45 17.62
C PRO A 183 8.82 -1.29 16.19
N ALA A 184 7.78 -0.47 16.00
CA ALA A 184 7.17 -0.25 14.69
C ALA A 184 8.17 0.18 13.61
N ALA A 185 9.17 0.96 14.02
CA ALA A 185 10.33 1.32 13.23
C ALA A 185 11.03 0.12 12.54
N LEU A 186 11.34 -0.94 13.30
CA LEU A 186 12.00 -2.15 12.79
C LEU A 186 11.14 -2.84 11.74
N VAL A 187 9.85 -3.02 12.04
CA VAL A 187 8.89 -3.72 11.17
C VAL A 187 8.69 -2.94 9.87
N LEU A 188 8.53 -1.61 9.94
CA LEU A 188 8.37 -0.74 8.78
C LEU A 188 9.59 -0.74 7.86
N SER A 189 10.80 -0.80 8.41
CA SER A 189 12.03 -0.92 7.60
C SER A 189 12.08 -2.21 6.80
N VAL A 190 11.67 -3.32 7.43
CA VAL A 190 11.62 -4.63 6.74
C VAL A 190 10.54 -4.59 5.66
N VAL A 191 9.38 -4.01 5.93
CA VAL A 191 8.29 -3.88 4.95
C VAL A 191 8.65 -2.92 3.80
N ALA A 192 9.50 -1.92 4.04
CA ALA A 192 9.99 -1.05 2.99
C ALA A 192 10.83 -1.80 1.94
N LEU A 193 11.38 -2.97 2.26
CA LEU A 193 12.09 -3.83 1.31
C LEU A 193 11.15 -4.60 0.37
N THR A 194 9.85 -4.69 0.69
CA THR A 194 8.85 -5.45 -0.07
C THR A 194 8.79 -5.05 -1.56
N PRO A 195 8.79 -3.77 -1.96
CA PRO A 195 8.80 -3.39 -3.37
C PRO A 195 10.03 -3.91 -4.12
N LEU A 196 11.20 -3.94 -3.46
CA LEU A 196 12.45 -4.40 -4.08
C LEU A 196 12.42 -5.92 -4.30
N ILE A 197 11.90 -6.67 -3.32
CA ILE A 197 11.62 -8.11 -3.49
C ILE A 197 10.57 -8.33 -4.58
N GLY A 198 9.53 -7.48 -4.63
CA GLY A 198 8.51 -7.49 -5.67
C GLY A 198 9.10 -7.31 -7.06
N LEU A 199 10.06 -6.37 -7.23
CA LEU A 199 10.78 -6.16 -8.50
C LEU A 199 11.63 -7.37 -8.91
N VAL A 200 12.31 -8.02 -7.96
CA VAL A 200 13.06 -9.26 -8.22
C VAL A 200 12.12 -10.36 -8.67
N MET A 201 10.99 -10.53 -7.98
CA MET A 201 10.03 -11.56 -8.28
C MET A 201 9.33 -11.33 -9.62
N GLN A 202 9.02 -10.07 -9.94
CA GLN A 202 8.51 -9.66 -11.25
C GLN A 202 9.54 -10.04 -12.33
N TRP A 203 10.82 -9.71 -12.13
CA TRP A 203 11.87 -10.10 -13.06
C TRP A 203 12.00 -11.61 -13.24
N ALA A 204 11.88 -12.38 -12.15
CA ALA A 204 11.98 -13.84 -12.17
C ALA A 204 10.81 -14.53 -12.90
N ILE A 205 9.59 -13.96 -12.81
CA ILE A 205 8.37 -14.55 -13.38
C ILE A 205 8.12 -14.07 -14.80
N GLU A 206 8.18 -12.75 -15.03
CA GLU A 206 7.86 -12.14 -16.34
C GLU A 206 9.07 -12.15 -17.29
N GLY A 207 10.28 -12.36 -16.77
CA GLY A 207 11.53 -12.35 -17.55
C GLY A 207 11.93 -10.97 -18.08
N GLN A 208 11.07 -9.95 -17.95
CA GLN A 208 11.35 -8.58 -18.33
C GLN A 208 12.20 -7.90 -17.26
N ARG A 209 13.33 -7.32 -17.68
CA ARG A 209 14.25 -6.63 -16.77
C ARG A 209 13.63 -5.30 -16.34
N PRO A 210 13.43 -5.06 -15.03
CA PRO A 210 12.97 -3.76 -14.56
C PRO A 210 13.98 -2.68 -14.97
N SER A 211 13.48 -1.50 -15.30
CA SER A 211 14.33 -0.37 -15.66
C SER A 211 15.35 -0.06 -14.55
N TRP A 212 16.57 0.31 -14.91
CA TRP A 212 17.60 0.73 -13.94
C TRP A 212 17.13 1.90 -13.06
N ARG A 213 16.20 2.74 -13.58
CA ARG A 213 15.58 3.85 -12.84
C ARG A 213 14.64 3.37 -11.74
N LEU A 214 13.95 2.24 -11.94
CA LEU A 214 13.13 1.61 -10.90
C LEU A 214 14.01 1.05 -9.78
N TRP A 215 15.13 0.43 -10.13
CA TRP A 215 16.12 -0.03 -9.16
C TRP A 215 16.72 1.10 -8.34
N LEU A 216 17.18 2.15 -9.02
CA LEU A 216 17.77 3.30 -8.34
C LEU A 216 16.74 4.05 -7.48
N GLY A 217 15.54 4.30 -8.03
CA GLY A 217 14.46 4.97 -7.31
C GLY A 217 13.97 4.18 -6.10
N GLY A 218 13.83 2.86 -6.24
CA GLY A 218 13.49 1.96 -5.14
C GLY A 218 14.56 1.94 -4.04
N ALA A 219 15.84 1.86 -4.41
CA ALA A 219 16.94 1.91 -3.45
C ALA A 219 17.00 3.24 -2.68
N ILE A 220 16.84 4.37 -3.37
CA ILE A 220 16.78 5.70 -2.75
C ILE A 220 15.56 5.83 -1.82
N ALA A 221 14.39 5.37 -2.27
CA ALA A 221 13.18 5.44 -1.45
C ALA A 221 13.30 4.58 -0.18
N ILE A 222 13.87 3.39 -0.29
CA ILE A 222 14.15 2.51 0.86
C ILE A 222 15.14 3.17 1.82
N ALA A 223 16.22 3.77 1.31
CA ALA A 223 17.17 4.50 2.14
C ALA A 223 16.48 5.65 2.90
N GLY A 224 15.56 6.37 2.23
CA GLY A 224 14.73 7.39 2.86
C GLY A 224 13.82 6.85 3.96
N VAL A 225 13.19 5.69 3.77
CA VAL A 225 12.37 5.04 4.82
C VAL A 225 13.22 4.57 6.01
N ILE A 226 14.41 4.03 5.74
CA ILE A 226 15.35 3.63 6.81
C ILE A 226 15.83 4.85 7.59
N LEU A 227 16.10 5.97 6.91
CA LEU A 227 16.45 7.24 7.55
C LEU A 227 15.29 7.79 8.37
N LEU A 228 14.05 7.73 7.87
CA LEU A 228 12.85 8.17 8.60
C LEU A 228 12.73 7.44 9.95
N ARG A 229 13.12 6.16 10.00
CA ARG A 229 13.16 5.37 11.23
C ARG A 229 14.20 5.85 12.25
N GLY A 230 15.30 6.45 11.79
CA GLY A 230 16.43 6.81 12.65
C GLY A 230 16.16 7.96 13.62
N PHE A 231 14.96 8.55 13.57
CA PHE A 231 14.55 9.76 14.29
C PHE A 231 13.21 9.55 15.00
#